data_AF-A0A957LTT1-F1
#
_entry.id   AF-A0A957LTT1-F1
#
_cell.length_a   1.000
_cell.length_b   1.000
_cell.length_c   1.000
_cell.angle_alpha   90.00
_cell.angle_beta   90.00
_cell.angle_gamma   90.00
#
_symmetry.space_group_name_H-M   'P 1'
#
loop_
_entity.id
_entity.type
_entity.pdbx_description
1 polymer ?
#
loop_
_entity_poly.entity_id
_entity_poly.type
_entity_poly.pdbx_seq_one_letter_code
_entity_poly.pdbx_strand_id
1 'polypeptide(L)' 'MASQTKTIRTAFEAGEGILRLAPTWVPRSFCIPGRRIKLDPRDYYAYGANRGGIDERWFSSTTKADNGPLTTPDEGLSY' A
#
# COMPACT_ATOMS: atom_id res chain seq x y z
N MET A 1 -6.81 -6.39 23.35
CA MET A 1 -6.98 -5.89 21.97
C MET A 1 -8.47 -5.85 21.67
N ALA A 2 -9.00 -4.75 21.12
CA ALA A 2 -10.37 -4.78 20.60
C ALA A 2 -10.46 -5.86 19.50
N SER A 3 -11.56 -6.62 19.45
CA SER A 3 -11.81 -7.57 18.36
C SER A 3 -11.73 -6.83 17.02
N GLN A 4 -11.04 -7.40 16.02
CA GLN A 4 -10.91 -6.79 14.68
C GLN A 4 -12.28 -6.41 14.09
N THR A 5 -13.30 -7.24 14.33
CA THR A 5 -14.69 -6.96 13.94
C THR A 5 -15.22 -5.68 14.57
N LYS A 6 -14.89 -5.41 15.85
CA LYS A 6 -15.31 -4.18 16.53
C LYS A 6 -14.68 -2.96 15.88
N THR A 7 -13.38 -3.00 15.61
CA THR A 7 -12.65 -1.90 14.96
C THR A 7 -13.19 -1.59 13.58
N ILE A 8 -13.38 -2.62 12.74
CA ILE A 8 -13.93 -2.47 11.38
C ILE A 8 -15.33 -1.88 11.44
N ARG A 9 -16.18 -2.38 12.35
CA ARG A 9 -17.56 -1.89 12.49
C ARG A 9 -17.60 -0.42 12.92
N THR A 10 -16.79 -0.03 13.88
CA THR A 10 -16.68 1.37 14.31
C THR A 10 -16.23 2.29 13.17
N ALA A 11 -15.23 1.87 12.38
CA ALA A 11 -14.77 2.65 11.23
C ALA A 11 -15.84 2.77 10.13
N PHE A 12 -16.57 1.69 9.86
CA PHE A 12 -17.66 1.65 8.88
C PHE A 12 -18.85 2.53 9.28
N GLU A 13 -19.24 2.47 10.56
CA GLU A 13 -20.31 3.32 11.11
C GLU A 13 -19.91 4.80 11.09
N ALA A 14 -18.67 5.14 11.49
CA ALA A 14 -18.15 6.51 11.44
C ALA A 14 -18.04 7.06 10.00
N GLY A 15 -17.87 6.18 9.01
CA GLY A 15 -17.87 6.53 7.60
C GLY A 15 -19.24 6.50 6.94
N GLU A 16 -20.34 6.39 7.72
CA GLU A 16 -21.72 6.33 7.21
C GLU A 16 -21.93 5.22 6.17
N GLY A 17 -21.33 4.06 6.41
CA GLY A 17 -21.37 2.93 5.49
C GLY A 17 -20.25 2.90 4.45
N ILE A 18 -19.23 3.76 4.59
CA ILE A 18 -18.03 3.77 3.75
C ILE A 18 -16.80 3.44 4.59
N LEU A 19 -16.14 2.32 4.27
CA LEU A 19 -14.83 1.98 4.86
C LEU A 19 -13.71 2.65 4.05
N ARG A 20 -13.03 3.63 4.64
CA ARG A 20 -11.91 4.35 4.01
C ARG A 20 -10.60 3.62 4.33
N LEU A 21 -9.92 3.14 3.29
CA LEU A 21 -8.62 2.48 3.39
C LEU A 21 -7.55 3.37 2.76
N ALA A 22 -6.37 3.42 3.36
CA ALA A 22 -5.18 3.99 2.76
C ALA A 22 -4.73 3.13 1.57
N PRO A 23 -4.29 3.75 0.46
CA PRO A 23 -3.64 2.99 -0.61
C PRO A 23 -2.29 2.45 -0.12
N THR A 24 -1.80 1.43 -0.78
CA THR A 24 -0.44 0.91 -0.58
C THR A 24 0.42 1.18 -1.81
N TRP A 25 1.69 1.46 -1.56
CA TRP A 25 2.68 1.79 -2.56
C TRP A 25 3.64 0.62 -2.74
N VAL A 26 3.72 0.11 -3.96
CA VAL A 26 4.42 -1.14 -4.23
C VAL A 26 5.61 -0.88 -5.15
N PRO A 27 6.85 -1.19 -4.72
CA PRO A 27 8.00 -1.04 -5.57
C PRO A 27 8.11 -2.19 -6.57
N ARG A 28 8.71 -1.94 -7.74
CA ARG A 28 9.03 -2.95 -8.75
C ARG A 28 10.50 -2.85 -9.16
N SER A 29 11.23 -3.94 -9.01
CA SER A 29 12.68 -4.00 -9.28
C SER A 29 13.04 -3.82 -10.75
N PHE A 30 12.09 -4.05 -11.66
CA PHE A 30 12.30 -4.02 -13.11
C PHE A 30 11.77 -2.75 -13.80
N CYS A 31 11.13 -1.85 -13.05
CA CYS A 31 10.54 -0.63 -13.59
C CYS A 31 11.21 0.63 -13.02
N ILE A 32 11.15 1.71 -13.82
CA ILE A 32 11.63 3.04 -13.44
C ILE A 32 10.40 3.96 -13.33
N PRO A 33 10.22 4.69 -12.21
CA PRO A 33 9.06 5.54 -12.01
C PRO A 33 8.86 6.60 -13.07
N GLY A 34 7.80 6.42 -13.87
CA GLY A 34 7.35 7.38 -14.88
C GLY A 34 6.63 8.61 -14.32
N ARG A 35 6.52 8.73 -12.98
CA ARG A 35 5.97 9.88 -12.24
C ARG A 35 4.50 10.23 -12.51
N ARG A 36 3.73 9.31 -13.13
CA ARG A 36 2.31 9.52 -13.47
C ARG A 36 1.36 9.39 -12.27
N ILE A 37 1.76 8.62 -11.25
CA ILE A 37 0.95 8.40 -10.04
C ILE A 37 0.98 9.58 -9.04
N LYS A 38 1.68 10.68 -9.40
CA LYS A 38 1.80 11.93 -8.63
C LYS A 38 2.29 11.72 -7.18
N LEU A 39 3.24 10.81 -7.00
CA LEU A 39 3.95 10.62 -5.74
C LEU A 39 4.99 11.73 -5.55
N ASP A 40 5.29 12.08 -4.29
CA ASP A 40 6.37 13.02 -3.97
C ASP A 40 7.70 12.52 -4.58
N PRO A 41 8.49 13.38 -5.25
CA PRO A 41 9.75 12.98 -5.86
C PRO A 41 10.75 12.28 -4.94
N ARG A 42 10.68 12.51 -3.63
CA ARG A 42 11.57 11.89 -2.63
C ARG A 42 11.19 10.43 -2.34
N ASP A 43 9.94 10.05 -2.63
CA ASP A 43 9.41 8.75 -2.22
C ASP A 43 9.49 7.69 -3.33
N TYR A 44 9.89 8.05 -4.56
CA TYR A 44 9.99 7.10 -5.67
C TYR A 44 10.88 5.89 -5.38
N TYR A 45 11.82 6.03 -4.45
CA TYR A 45 12.69 4.94 -4.00
C TYR A 45 12.70 4.82 -2.47
N ALA A 46 11.55 5.01 -1.82
CA ALA A 46 11.44 4.99 -0.36
C ALA A 46 11.96 3.68 0.29
N TYR A 47 11.94 2.56 -0.45
CA TYR A 47 12.46 1.27 -0.01
C TYR A 47 13.91 0.99 -0.43
N GLY A 48 14.61 1.99 -0.98
CA GLY A 48 15.95 1.87 -1.54
C GLY A 48 15.95 1.44 -3.01
N ALA A 49 16.96 1.90 -3.78
CA ALA A 49 17.07 1.60 -5.20
C ALA A 49 17.20 0.09 -5.50
N ASN A 50 17.75 -0.69 -4.57
CA ASN A 50 17.85 -2.15 -4.67
C ASN A 50 16.49 -2.85 -4.63
N ARG A 51 15.44 -2.18 -4.14
CA ARG A 51 14.06 -2.68 -4.12
C ARG A 51 13.22 -2.23 -5.31
N GLY A 52 13.78 -1.40 -6.18
CA GLY A 52 13.08 -0.83 -7.33
C GLY A 52 12.30 0.44 -7.00
N GLY A 53 11.75 1.05 -8.05
CA GLY A 53 10.96 2.26 -7.90
C GLY A 53 9.51 1.96 -7.55
N ILE A 54 8.83 2.91 -6.89
CA ILE A 54 7.38 2.83 -6.69
C ILE A 54 6.68 3.14 -8.01
N ASP A 55 6.19 2.07 -8.63
CA ASP A 55 5.49 2.12 -9.92
C ASP A 55 4.00 1.81 -9.80
N GLU A 56 3.57 1.30 -8.65
CA GLU A 56 2.20 0.87 -8.43
C GLU A 56 1.61 1.46 -7.15
N ARG A 57 0.34 1.84 -7.26
CA ARG A 57 -0.51 2.27 -6.15
C ARG A 57 -1.76 1.41 -6.15
N TRP A 58 -1.90 0.54 -5.14
CA TRP A 58 -3.03 -0.36 -5.02
C TRP A 58 -4.07 0.21 -4.06
N PHE A 59 -5.35 0.05 -4.42
CA PHE A 59 -6.50 0.51 -3.63
C PHE A 59 -7.32 -0.69 -3.17
N SER A 60 -7.77 -0.66 -1.91
CA SER A 60 -8.58 -1.72 -1.31
C SER A 60 -8.00 -3.13 -1.51
N SER A 61 -6.67 -3.23 -1.54
CA SER A 61 -5.99 -4.48 -1.82
C SER A 61 -5.96 -5.37 -0.57
N THR A 62 -6.36 -6.61 -0.77
CA THR A 62 -6.22 -7.71 0.19
C THR A 62 -5.10 -8.68 -0.21
N THR A 63 -4.34 -8.33 -1.25
CA THR A 63 -3.31 -9.18 -1.84
C THR A 63 -1.93 -8.73 -1.40
N LYS A 64 -1.14 -9.64 -0.84
CA LYS A 64 0.28 -9.39 -0.57
C LYS A 64 1.05 -9.32 -1.89
N ALA A 65 1.92 -8.33 -2.01
CA ALA A 65 2.85 -8.25 -3.13
C ALA A 65 3.84 -9.43 -3.08
N ASP A 66 4.31 -9.85 -4.25
CA ASP A 66 5.43 -10.79 -4.39
C ASP A 66 6.57 -10.07 -5.12
N ASN A 67 7.47 -9.48 -4.33
CA ASN A 67 8.63 -8.72 -4.81
C ASN A 67 9.95 -9.38 -4.36
N GLY A 68 9.92 -10.68 -4.09
CA GLY A 68 11.08 -11.45 -3.66
C GLY A 68 11.44 -11.30 -2.17
N PRO A 69 12.68 -11.65 -1.77
CA PRO A 69 13.04 -11.87 -0.36
C PRO A 69 12.93 -10.64 0.56
N LEU A 70 12.95 -9.44 0.00
CA LEU A 70 12.89 -8.19 0.76
C LEU A 70 11.46 -7.63 0.90
N THR A 71 10.45 -8.30 0.34
CA THR A 71 9.04 -7.92 0.45
C THR A 71 8.64 -7.82 1.92
N THR A 72 8.05 -6.69 2.33
CA THR A 72 7.64 -6.52 3.73
C THR A 72 6.36 -7.31 4.04
N PRO A 73 6.08 -7.67 5.30
CA PRO A 73 4.94 -8.52 5.66
C PRO A 73 3.57 -8.05 5.15
N ASP A 74 3.43 -6.73 5.00
CA ASP A 74 2.19 -6.02 4.68
C ASP A 74 2.24 -5.31 3.32
N GLU A 75 3.33 -5.50 2.56
CA GLU A 75 3.47 -4.88 1.25
C GLU A 75 2.34 -5.31 0.32
N GLY A 76 1.62 -4.35 -0.23
CA GLY A 76 0.47 -4.63 -1.11
C GLY A 76 -0.88 -4.69 -0.38
N LEU A 77 -0.94 -4.56 0.95
CA LEU A 77 -2.22 -4.52 1.68
C LEU A 77 -2.69 -3.09 1.96
N SER A 78 -4.01 -2.85 1.81
CA SER A 78 -4.65 -1.55 2.09
C SER A 78 -5.47 -1.62 3.39
N TYR A 79 -5.27 -0.64 4.27
CA TYR A 79 -5.92 -0.57 5.60
C TYR A 79 -6.42 0.82 5.93
#